data_AF-A0A6P3RAC3-F1
#
_entry.id   AF-A0A6P3RAC3-F1
#
_cell.length_a   1.000
_cell.length_b   1.000
_cell.length_c   1.000
_cell.angle_alpha   90.00
_cell.angle_beta   90.00
_cell.angle_gamma   90.00
#
_symmetry.space_group_name_H-M   'P 1'
#
loop_
_entity.id
_entity.type
_entity.pdbx_description
1 polymer ?
#
loop_
_entity_poly.entity_id
_entity_poly.type
_entity_poly.pdbx_seq_one_letter_code
_entity_poly.pdbx_strand_id
1 'polypeptide(L)'
;MAAPGMRILVGVARAWRRFEGLRASSLGSRSLTLAAKPSNSRSPWRLLGAVCLQRPPLVSKPLTPLQKEMAALLQQIEIERSLYSDHELRALDEAQRLAKRKADLYDEEEDEQNILLVQDLEDMWEQKFLQFKPGARITEADEKNDRTSLHRKLDRNLVLLVKEKLGDEDVWMLPQAEWQPGETLQGTAKRTLAALSARTLTPLTVRRISVPLHHPALSKVPGTD
;
A
#
# COMPACT_ATOMS: atom_id res chain seq x y z
N MET A 1 -34.69 52.61 26.54
CA MET A 1 -35.30 51.38 27.08
C MET A 1 -34.20 50.51 27.65
N ALA A 2 -34.36 50.13 28.92
CA ALA A 2 -33.38 49.39 29.69
C ALA A 2 -33.66 47.89 29.65
N ALA A 3 -32.62 47.07 29.52
CA ALA A 3 -32.52 45.73 30.11
C ALA A 3 -31.06 45.23 29.99
N PRO A 4 -30.29 45.23 31.08
CA PRO A 4 -29.00 44.54 31.14
C PRO A 4 -29.18 43.06 31.48
N GLY A 5 -28.51 42.20 30.71
CA GLY A 5 -28.47 40.74 30.92
C GLY A 5 -27.69 40.36 32.18
N MET A 6 -28.28 39.47 32.97
CA MET A 6 -27.72 38.97 34.22
C MET A 6 -26.49 38.07 33.98
N ARG A 7 -25.40 38.39 34.68
CA ARG A 7 -24.28 37.48 34.94
C ARG A 7 -24.66 36.59 36.13
N ILE A 8 -24.46 35.28 35.98
CA ILE A 8 -24.50 34.33 37.09
C ILE A 8 -23.13 33.66 37.18
N LEU A 9 -22.40 33.99 38.24
CA LEU A 9 -21.23 33.28 38.73
C LEU A 9 -21.73 32.20 39.70
N VAL A 10 -21.40 30.94 39.44
CA VAL A 10 -21.50 29.87 40.44
C VAL A 10 -20.15 29.18 40.53
N GLY A 11 -19.46 29.41 41.63
CA GLY A 11 -18.36 28.56 42.07
C GLY A 11 -18.92 27.43 42.93
N VAL A 12 -18.40 26.21 42.75
CA VAL A 12 -18.57 25.13 43.73
C VAL A 12 -17.27 24.35 43.91
N ALA A 13 -16.84 24.38 45.16
CA ALA A 13 -16.05 23.44 45.97
C ALA A 13 -15.14 22.40 45.29
N ARG A 14 -13.86 22.52 45.63
CA ARG A 14 -12.89 21.43 45.65
C ARG A 14 -13.31 20.40 46.71
N ALA A 15 -13.45 19.14 46.30
CA ALA A 15 -13.48 18.01 47.22
C ALA A 15 -12.47 16.96 46.75
N TRP A 16 -11.51 16.67 47.61
CA TRP A 16 -10.48 15.64 47.45
C TRP A 16 -11.10 14.24 47.49
N ARG A 17 -10.64 13.34 46.61
CA ARG A 17 -10.51 11.92 46.94
C ARG A 17 -9.17 11.40 46.46
N ARG A 18 -8.36 10.96 47.43
CA ARG A 18 -7.24 10.03 47.21
C ARG A 18 -7.85 8.68 46.86
N PHE A 19 -7.34 8.04 45.81
CA PHE A 19 -7.45 6.61 45.63
C PHE A 19 -6.04 6.08 45.40
N GLU A 20 -5.57 5.34 46.40
CA GLU A 20 -4.36 4.54 46.34
C GLU A 20 -4.57 3.34 45.43
N GLY A 21 -3.48 2.96 44.75
CA GLY A 21 -3.16 1.58 44.43
C GLY A 21 -3.93 0.95 43.29
N LEU A 22 -3.20 0.64 42.20
CA LEU A 22 -3.16 -0.69 41.59
C LEU A 22 -1.95 -0.74 40.65
N ARG A 23 -0.96 -1.55 41.02
CA ARG A 23 0.18 -1.90 40.17
C ARG A 23 -0.38 -2.65 38.95
N ALA A 24 -0.27 -2.06 37.77
CA ALA A 24 -0.41 -2.80 36.52
C ALA A 24 0.83 -3.70 36.38
N SER A 25 0.63 -4.99 36.65
CA SER A 25 1.60 -6.04 36.41
C SER A 25 1.93 -6.12 34.92
N SER A 26 3.22 -6.18 34.61
CA SER A 26 3.72 -6.42 33.27
C SER A 26 3.14 -7.72 32.72
N LEU A 27 2.47 -7.64 31.57
CA LEU A 27 2.12 -8.82 30.79
C LEU A 27 3.42 -9.40 30.22
N GLY A 28 4.02 -10.31 30.99
CA GLY A 28 5.12 -11.14 30.54
C GLY A 28 4.69 -11.93 29.31
N SER A 29 5.39 -11.68 28.19
CA SER A 29 5.29 -12.48 26.98
C SER A 29 5.72 -13.91 27.32
N ARG A 30 4.76 -14.81 27.49
CA ARG A 30 5.02 -16.24 27.68
C ARG A 30 5.41 -16.82 26.32
N SER A 31 6.71 -16.82 26.01
CA SER A 31 7.25 -17.72 25.00
C SER A 31 7.13 -19.16 25.50
N LEU A 32 6.09 -19.86 25.07
CA LEU A 32 6.01 -21.31 25.21
C LEU A 32 7.01 -21.91 24.20
N THR A 33 8.26 -22.09 24.61
CA THR A 33 9.18 -23.03 23.96
C THR A 33 8.71 -24.43 24.32
N LEU A 34 7.75 -24.94 23.55
CA LEU A 34 7.40 -26.35 23.58
C LEU A 34 8.60 -27.12 23.00
N ALA A 35 9.50 -27.57 23.86
CA ALA A 35 10.49 -28.58 23.51
C ALA A 35 9.73 -29.89 23.24
N ALA A 36 9.25 -30.03 22.01
CA ALA A 36 8.54 -31.21 21.56
C ALA A 36 9.52 -32.39 21.48
N LYS A 37 9.37 -33.34 22.41
CA LYS A 37 9.96 -34.68 22.35
C LYS A 37 9.67 -35.26 20.95
N PRO A 38 10.63 -35.87 20.22
CA PRO A 38 10.37 -36.47 18.93
C PRO A 38 9.43 -37.66 19.12
N SER A 39 8.13 -37.42 19.01
CA SER A 39 7.14 -38.49 19.00
C SER A 39 7.26 -39.19 17.65
N ASN A 40 7.54 -40.48 17.72
CA ASN A 40 7.69 -41.37 16.58
C ASN A 40 6.30 -41.65 15.95
N SER A 41 5.63 -40.59 15.50
CA SER A 41 4.30 -40.66 14.89
C SER A 41 4.45 -41.05 13.42
N ARG A 42 4.35 -42.36 13.17
CA ARG A 42 4.30 -42.98 11.85
C ARG A 42 2.98 -42.66 11.14
N SER A 43 2.69 -41.39 10.85
CA SER A 43 1.68 -41.07 9.84
C SER A 43 2.23 -41.43 8.45
N PRO A 44 1.44 -42.00 7.53
CA PRO A 44 1.88 -42.25 6.15
C PRO A 44 2.09 -40.96 5.34
N TRP A 45 1.75 -39.82 5.93
CA TRP A 45 1.81 -38.50 5.32
C TRP A 45 3.08 -37.76 5.69
N ARG A 46 3.77 -37.22 4.68
CA ARG A 46 4.85 -36.25 4.89
C ARG A 46 4.27 -34.86 5.08
N LEU A 47 4.76 -34.16 6.09
CA LEU A 47 4.40 -32.77 6.34
C LEU A 47 5.34 -31.85 5.57
N LEU A 48 4.78 -31.08 4.63
CA LEU A 48 5.51 -30.09 3.86
C LEU A 48 5.01 -28.69 4.22
N GLY A 49 5.94 -27.77 4.49
CA GLY A 49 5.66 -26.35 4.63
C GLY A 49 5.92 -25.64 3.29
N ALA A 50 4.86 -25.25 2.60
CA ALA A 50 4.96 -24.45 1.38
C ALA A 50 4.88 -22.94 1.67
N VAL A 51 5.47 -22.12 0.79
CA VAL A 51 5.48 -20.65 0.94
C VAL A 51 4.96 -19.96 -0.30
N CYS A 52 3.92 -19.14 -0.11
CA CYS A 52 3.41 -18.23 -1.12
C CYS A 52 4.06 -16.86 -0.97
N LEU A 53 5.20 -16.63 -1.62
CA LEU A 53 5.83 -15.30 -1.64
C LEU A 53 5.10 -14.42 -2.67
N GLN A 54 4.54 -13.30 -2.20
CA GLN A 54 3.81 -12.35 -3.03
C GLN A 54 4.50 -11.00 -3.08
N ARG A 55 4.61 -10.42 -4.28
CA ARG A 55 4.97 -9.02 -4.48
C ARG A 55 3.68 -8.21 -4.68
N PRO A 56 3.36 -7.22 -3.83
CA PRO A 56 2.20 -6.34 -4.01
C PRO A 56 2.35 -5.48 -5.28
N PRO A 57 1.26 -4.84 -5.75
CA PRO A 57 1.33 -3.97 -6.91
C PRO A 57 2.05 -2.67 -6.53
N LEU A 58 2.93 -2.19 -7.40
CA LEU A 58 3.67 -0.93 -7.21
C LEU A 58 2.97 0.24 -7.89
N VAL A 59 2.16 -0.04 -8.90
CA VAL A 59 1.46 0.97 -9.71
C VAL A 59 -0.04 0.70 -9.65
N SER A 60 -0.86 1.76 -9.71
CA SER A 60 -2.31 1.64 -9.78
C SER A 60 -2.75 0.92 -11.07
N LYS A 61 -3.92 0.28 -11.04
CA LYS A 61 -4.50 -0.32 -12.24
C LYS A 61 -5.00 0.80 -13.18
N PRO A 62 -4.94 0.59 -14.51
CA PRO A 62 -5.56 1.51 -15.44
C PRO A 62 -7.08 1.51 -15.24
N LEU A 63 -7.69 2.68 -15.39
CA LEU A 63 -9.15 2.83 -15.30
C LEU A 63 -9.82 2.19 -16.52
N THR A 64 -10.93 1.49 -16.29
CA THR A 64 -11.81 1.01 -17.36
C THR A 64 -12.49 2.19 -18.08
N PRO A 65 -12.95 2.04 -19.34
CA PRO A 65 -13.59 3.13 -20.08
C PRO A 65 -14.75 3.77 -19.30
N LEU A 66 -15.66 2.95 -18.76
CA LEU A 66 -16.76 3.41 -17.92
C LEU A 66 -16.28 4.17 -16.67
N GLN A 67 -15.20 3.71 -16.03
CA GLN A 67 -14.63 4.42 -14.87
C GLN A 67 -14.01 5.77 -15.26
N LYS A 68 -13.50 5.92 -16.49
CA LYS A 68 -13.00 7.21 -16.98
C LYS A 68 -14.14 8.20 -17.20
N GLU A 69 -15.23 7.75 -17.82
CA GLU A 69 -16.44 8.56 -18.02
C GLU A 69 -17.03 8.98 -16.66
N MET A 70 -17.13 8.04 -15.72
CA MET A 70 -17.59 8.32 -14.36
C MET A 70 -16.65 9.30 -13.64
N ALA A 71 -15.33 9.14 -13.77
CA ALA A 71 -14.38 10.06 -13.15
C ALA A 71 -14.51 11.48 -13.72
N ALA A 72 -14.69 11.62 -15.04
CA ALA A 72 -14.92 12.92 -15.68
C ALA A 72 -16.23 13.56 -15.19
N LEU A 73 -17.32 12.77 -15.10
CA LEU A 73 -18.60 13.24 -14.60
C LEU A 73 -18.52 13.65 -13.12
N LEU A 74 -17.84 12.87 -12.29
CA LEU A 74 -17.64 13.22 -10.87
C LEU A 74 -16.80 14.50 -10.72
N GLN A 75 -15.78 14.69 -11.55
CA GLN A 75 -14.98 15.91 -11.56
C GLN A 75 -15.80 17.13 -12.01
N GLN A 76 -16.69 16.97 -12.99
CA GLN A 76 -17.61 18.04 -13.40
C GLN A 76 -18.56 18.41 -12.26
N ILE A 77 -19.18 17.43 -11.61
CA ILE A 77 -20.06 17.65 -10.47
C ILE A 77 -19.32 18.32 -9.31
N GLU A 78 -18.06 17.94 -9.07
CA GLU A 78 -17.21 18.54 -8.05
C GLU A 78 -16.98 20.02 -8.34
N ILE A 79 -16.64 20.40 -9.57
CA ILE A 79 -16.42 21.79 -9.99
C ILE A 79 -17.72 22.61 -9.92
N GLU A 80 -18.84 22.06 -10.40
CA GLU A 80 -20.14 22.75 -10.40
C GLU A 80 -20.68 23.01 -8.99
N ARG A 81 -20.30 22.16 -8.03
CA ARG A 81 -20.77 22.25 -6.63
C ARG A 81 -19.73 22.84 -5.70
N SER A 82 -18.51 23.11 -6.17
CA SER A 82 -17.48 23.77 -5.38
C SER A 82 -17.67 25.28 -5.35
N LEU A 83 -17.15 25.90 -4.28
CA LEU A 83 -16.97 27.35 -4.22
C LEU A 83 -15.67 27.73 -4.95
N TYR A 84 -15.54 29.01 -5.30
CA TYR A 84 -14.30 29.53 -5.87
C TYR A 84 -13.10 29.29 -4.94
N SER A 85 -12.03 28.78 -5.54
CA SER A 85 -10.72 28.66 -4.91
C SER A 85 -9.99 30.00 -4.87
N ASP A 86 -9.02 30.13 -3.96
CA ASP A 86 -8.18 31.35 -3.86
C ASP A 86 -7.47 31.68 -5.18
N HIS A 87 -7.12 30.65 -5.96
CA HIS A 87 -6.50 30.80 -7.27
C HIS A 87 -7.45 31.42 -8.30
N GLU A 88 -8.70 30.95 -8.35
CA GLU A 88 -9.72 31.47 -9.25
C GLU A 88 -10.13 32.90 -8.88
N LEU A 89 -10.29 33.19 -7.58
CA LEU A 89 -10.59 34.55 -7.11
C LEU A 89 -9.49 35.52 -7.53
N ARG A 90 -8.22 35.13 -7.33
CA ARG A 90 -7.08 35.94 -7.77
C ARG A 90 -7.06 36.16 -9.27
N ALA A 91 -7.33 35.13 -10.07
CA ALA A 91 -7.39 35.23 -11.52
C ALA A 91 -8.48 36.20 -11.98
N LEU A 92 -9.66 36.16 -11.34
CA LEU A 92 -10.77 37.07 -11.63
C LEU A 92 -10.43 38.52 -11.28
N ASP A 93 -9.84 38.76 -10.10
CA ASP A 93 -9.45 40.09 -9.65
C ASP A 93 -8.37 40.71 -10.56
N GLU A 94 -7.36 39.92 -10.94
CA GLU A 94 -6.32 40.31 -11.89
C GLU A 94 -6.91 40.63 -13.27
N ALA A 95 -7.81 39.81 -13.79
CA ALA A 95 -8.48 40.04 -15.07
C ALA A 95 -9.33 41.33 -15.06
N GLN A 96 -10.04 41.61 -13.97
CA GLN A 96 -10.82 42.84 -13.80
C GLN A 96 -9.93 44.08 -13.76
N ARG A 97 -8.81 44.03 -13.02
CA ARG A 97 -7.82 45.12 -12.97
C ARG A 97 -7.23 45.40 -14.34
N LEU A 98 -6.84 44.35 -15.07
CA LEU A 98 -6.32 44.47 -16.44
C LEU A 98 -7.38 45.02 -17.41
N ALA A 99 -8.65 44.62 -17.28
CA ALA A 99 -9.72 45.14 -18.12
C ALA A 99 -9.97 46.64 -17.87
N LYS A 100 -9.97 47.09 -16.61
CA LYS A 100 -10.09 48.51 -16.26
C LYS A 100 -8.91 49.32 -16.80
N ARG A 101 -7.68 48.87 -16.57
CA ARG A 101 -6.47 49.51 -17.14
C ARG A 101 -6.48 49.58 -18.67
N LYS A 102 -7.06 48.59 -19.35
CA LYS A 102 -7.21 48.63 -20.82
C LYS A 102 -8.28 49.62 -21.28
N ALA A 103 -9.30 49.89 -20.48
CA ALA A 103 -10.39 50.80 -20.82
C ALA A 103 -10.09 52.26 -20.43
N ASP A 104 -9.47 52.46 -19.28
CA ASP A 104 -9.13 53.76 -18.73
C ASP A 104 -7.68 54.09 -19.12
N LEU A 105 -7.51 54.96 -20.11
CA LEU A 105 -6.22 55.43 -20.64
C LEU A 105 -5.45 56.39 -19.70
N TYR A 106 -5.87 56.53 -18.42
CA TYR A 106 -5.27 57.44 -17.45
C TYR A 106 -4.89 56.67 -16.17
N ASP A 107 -3.58 56.51 -15.98
CA ASP A 107 -2.93 55.87 -14.84
C ASP A 107 -3.13 56.67 -13.56
N GLU A 108 -3.74 56.05 -12.55
CA GLU A 108 -3.42 56.35 -11.16
C GLU A 108 -2.49 55.25 -10.65
N GLU A 109 -1.25 55.66 -10.41
CA GLU A 109 -0.08 54.89 -10.01
C GLU A 109 -0.22 54.29 -8.60
N GLU A 110 -1.11 53.33 -8.39
CA GLU A 110 -1.08 52.52 -7.16
C GLU A 110 -1.50 51.10 -7.51
N ASP A 111 -0.50 50.21 -7.64
CA ASP A 111 -0.50 48.80 -7.21
C ASP A 111 0.61 48.00 -7.93
N GLU A 112 1.88 48.29 -7.63
CA GLU A 112 3.02 47.42 -7.93
C GLU A 112 3.18 46.34 -6.86
N GLN A 113 2.18 45.48 -6.65
CA GLN A 113 2.26 44.52 -5.53
C GLN A 113 2.08 43.04 -5.90
N ASN A 114 2.09 42.70 -7.21
CA ASN A 114 2.23 41.29 -7.61
C ASN A 114 3.12 41.16 -8.84
N ILE A 115 4.35 40.71 -8.61
CA ILE A 115 5.39 40.57 -9.66
C ILE A 115 5.03 39.46 -10.66
N LEU A 116 4.21 38.49 -10.26
CA LEU A 116 3.82 37.34 -11.08
C LEU A 116 2.30 37.31 -11.24
N LEU A 117 1.84 37.29 -12.49
CA LEU A 117 0.43 37.08 -12.81
C LEU A 117 0.07 35.60 -12.62
N VAL A 118 -1.22 35.31 -12.45
CA VAL A 118 -1.71 33.93 -12.40
C VAL A 118 -1.32 33.14 -13.65
N GLN A 119 -1.41 33.76 -14.83
CA GLN A 119 -1.02 33.13 -16.10
C GLN A 119 0.46 32.76 -16.13
N ASP A 120 1.34 33.65 -15.65
CA ASP A 120 2.78 33.36 -15.57
C ASP A 120 3.05 32.15 -14.65
N LEU A 121 2.28 32.01 -13.56
CA LEU A 121 2.40 30.86 -12.65
C LEU A 121 1.95 29.56 -13.29
N GLU A 122 0.83 29.57 -14.02
CA GLU A 122 0.33 28.42 -14.79
C GLU A 122 1.38 27.98 -15.82
N ASP A 123 1.92 28.92 -16.60
CA ASP A 123 2.99 28.66 -17.58
C ASP A 123 4.23 28.07 -16.92
N MET A 124 4.65 28.59 -15.76
CA MET A 124 5.77 28.05 -15.00
C MET A 124 5.52 26.61 -14.53
N TRP A 125 4.29 26.28 -14.12
CA TRP A 125 3.92 24.92 -13.72
C TRP A 125 3.91 23.97 -14.91
N GLU A 126 3.36 24.41 -16.04
CA GLU A 126 3.37 23.65 -17.29
C GLU A 126 4.79 23.36 -17.77
N GLN A 127 5.67 24.36 -17.76
CA GLN A 127 7.07 24.19 -18.12
C GLN A 127 7.78 23.15 -17.24
N LYS A 128 7.56 23.19 -15.92
CA LYS A 128 8.11 22.19 -14.99
C LYS A 128 7.55 20.80 -15.25
N PHE A 129 6.26 20.71 -15.55
CA PHE A 129 5.61 19.44 -15.87
C PHE A 129 6.17 18.83 -17.16
N LEU A 130 6.37 19.63 -18.21
CA LEU A 130 6.94 19.18 -19.49
C LEU A 130 8.41 18.77 -19.38
N GLN A 131 9.18 19.42 -18.50
CA GLN A 131 10.56 19.03 -18.20
C GLN A 131 10.65 17.68 -17.47
N PHE A 132 9.64 17.34 -16.67
CA PHE A 132 9.61 16.12 -15.89
C PHE A 132 9.14 14.92 -16.75
N LYS A 133 10.03 13.94 -16.93
CA LYS A 133 9.68 12.67 -17.60
C LYS A 133 9.25 11.64 -16.57
N PRO A 134 7.96 11.26 -16.49
CA PRO A 134 7.53 10.23 -15.57
C PRO A 134 8.13 8.86 -15.94
N GLY A 135 8.37 8.03 -14.92
CA GLY A 135 8.84 6.66 -15.13
C GLY A 135 7.81 5.82 -15.92
N ALA A 136 8.32 4.94 -16.79
CA ALA A 136 7.47 4.11 -17.62
C ALA A 136 6.66 3.11 -16.76
N ARG A 137 5.33 3.07 -16.98
CA ARG A 137 4.46 2.09 -16.32
C ARG A 137 4.61 0.68 -16.91
N ILE A 138 4.97 0.63 -18.20
CA ILE A 138 5.31 -0.59 -18.93
C ILE A 138 6.83 -0.65 -18.96
N THR A 139 7.40 -1.77 -18.50
CA THR A 139 8.85 -1.95 -18.44
C THR A 139 9.33 -2.81 -19.61
N GLU A 140 10.64 -2.80 -19.88
CA GLU A 140 11.25 -3.68 -20.89
C GLU A 140 10.95 -5.17 -20.65
N ALA A 141 10.79 -5.56 -19.38
CA ALA A 141 10.42 -6.92 -19.00
C ALA A 141 9.00 -7.30 -19.41
N ASP A 142 8.09 -6.33 -19.50
CA ASP A 142 6.74 -6.56 -20.02
C ASP A 142 6.75 -6.73 -21.53
N GLU A 143 7.61 -5.98 -22.24
CA GLU A 143 7.78 -6.10 -23.70
C GLU A 143 8.42 -7.43 -24.09
N LYS A 144 9.49 -7.83 -23.39
CA LYS A 144 10.19 -9.11 -23.61
C LYS A 144 9.45 -10.32 -23.02
N ASN A 145 8.44 -10.08 -22.17
CA ASN A 145 7.72 -11.10 -21.41
C ASN A 145 8.63 -11.95 -20.51
N ASP A 146 9.62 -11.31 -19.88
CA ASP A 146 10.64 -11.94 -19.04
C ASP A 146 10.06 -12.32 -17.67
N ARG A 147 9.67 -13.59 -17.51
CA ARG A 147 8.95 -14.09 -16.31
C ARG A 147 9.80 -14.19 -15.04
N THR A 148 11.12 -14.16 -15.18
CA THR A 148 12.10 -14.24 -14.08
C THR A 148 12.32 -12.91 -13.37
N SER A 149 12.08 -11.79 -14.06
CA SER A 149 12.27 -10.45 -13.50
C SER A 149 11.11 -10.06 -12.56
N LEU A 150 11.44 -9.27 -11.53
CA LEU A 150 10.45 -8.68 -10.61
C LEU A 150 9.82 -7.39 -11.15
N HIS A 151 10.48 -6.73 -12.10
CA HIS A 151 10.07 -5.46 -12.68
C HIS A 151 9.03 -5.62 -13.80
N ARG A 152 8.28 -6.73 -13.83
CA ARG A 152 7.17 -6.96 -14.77
C ARG A 152 5.81 -6.73 -14.11
N LYS A 153 4.80 -6.35 -14.88
CA LYS A 153 3.39 -6.22 -14.46
C LYS A 153 3.25 -5.48 -13.13
N LEU A 154 3.73 -4.24 -13.11
CA LEU A 154 3.78 -3.42 -11.90
C LEU A 154 2.39 -3.19 -11.27
N ASP A 155 1.33 -3.29 -12.07
CA ASP A 155 -0.09 -3.15 -11.73
C ASP A 155 -0.70 -4.34 -10.97
N ARG A 156 -0.02 -5.50 -10.96
CA ARG A 156 -0.55 -6.76 -10.41
C ARG A 156 0.32 -7.36 -9.32
N ASN A 157 -0.30 -8.23 -8.53
CA ASN A 157 0.41 -9.06 -7.57
C ASN A 157 1.13 -10.18 -8.33
N LEU A 158 2.40 -10.39 -7.99
CA LEU A 158 3.18 -11.52 -8.52
C LEU A 158 3.38 -12.55 -7.42
N VAL A 159 3.35 -13.83 -7.80
CA VAL A 159 3.63 -14.96 -6.91
C VAL A 159 4.90 -15.65 -7.39
N LEU A 160 5.78 -16.02 -6.47
CA LEU A 160 6.97 -16.81 -6.76
C LEU A 160 6.60 -18.25 -7.08
N LEU A 161 7.12 -18.77 -8.19
CA LEU A 161 7.05 -20.18 -8.57
C LEU A 161 8.46 -20.69 -8.82
N VAL A 162 8.72 -21.93 -8.39
CA VAL A 162 10.01 -22.60 -8.55
C VAL A 162 9.76 -23.90 -9.32
N LYS A 163 10.70 -24.21 -10.21
CA LYS A 163 10.68 -25.45 -10.98
C LYS A 163 11.43 -26.52 -10.18
N GLU A 164 10.70 -27.50 -9.66
CA GLU A 164 11.26 -28.63 -8.91
C GLU A 164 11.20 -29.91 -9.76
N LYS A 165 12.23 -30.74 -9.64
CA LYS A 165 12.27 -32.05 -10.29
C LYS A 165 11.66 -33.09 -9.35
N LEU A 166 10.53 -33.65 -9.74
CA LEU A 166 9.87 -34.75 -9.02
C LEU A 166 10.03 -36.03 -9.83
N GLY A 167 11.03 -36.84 -9.47
CA GLY A 167 11.44 -37.98 -10.31
C GLY A 167 12.05 -37.49 -11.62
N ASP A 168 11.49 -37.92 -12.74
CA ASP A 168 11.94 -37.55 -14.09
C ASP A 168 11.17 -36.34 -14.67
N GLU A 169 10.13 -35.86 -13.98
CA GLU A 169 9.29 -34.76 -14.44
C GLU A 169 9.63 -33.42 -13.77
N ASP A 170 9.61 -32.37 -14.60
CA ASP A 170 9.86 -30.99 -14.24
C ASP A 170 8.53 -30.29 -13.92
N VAL A 171 8.20 -30.07 -12.64
CA VAL A 171 6.92 -29.51 -12.20
C VAL A 171 7.10 -28.11 -11.61
N TRP A 172 6.22 -27.17 -11.98
CA TRP A 172 6.17 -25.85 -11.37
C TRP A 172 5.36 -25.88 -10.09
N MET A 173 6.02 -25.61 -8.96
CA MET A 173 5.36 -25.60 -7.66
C MET A 173 5.74 -24.36 -6.84
N LEU A 174 5.01 -24.16 -5.75
CA LEU A 174 5.43 -23.22 -4.74
C LEU A 174 6.67 -23.79 -4.05
N PRO A 175 7.60 -22.94 -3.61
CA PRO A 175 8.72 -23.40 -2.82
C PRO A 175 8.22 -24.10 -1.54
N GLN A 176 8.70 -25.32 -1.33
CA GLN A 176 8.28 -26.18 -0.24
C GLN A 176 9.50 -26.82 0.42
N ALA A 177 9.39 -27.12 1.72
CA ALA A 177 10.34 -27.98 2.38
C ALA A 177 9.65 -28.89 3.39
N GLU A 178 10.29 -30.03 3.65
CA GLU A 178 9.85 -30.98 4.65
C GLU A 178 9.97 -30.39 6.06
N TRP A 179 8.93 -30.58 6.85
CA TRP A 179 8.89 -30.16 8.24
C TRP A 179 9.82 -31.04 9.10
N GLN A 180 10.54 -30.41 10.02
CA GLN A 180 11.45 -31.10 10.94
C GLN A 180 10.91 -31.07 12.38
N PRO A 181 11.11 -32.15 13.15
CA PRO A 181 10.64 -32.23 14.53
C PRO A 181 11.36 -31.18 15.39
N GLY A 182 10.58 -30.34 16.08
CA GLY A 182 11.09 -29.25 16.92
C GLY A 182 10.92 -27.85 16.31
N GLU A 183 10.52 -27.74 15.04
CA GLU A 183 10.19 -26.46 14.40
C GLU A 183 8.68 -26.21 14.31
N THR A 184 8.27 -24.95 14.21
CA THR A 184 6.90 -24.61 13.79
C THR A 184 6.79 -24.64 12.27
N LEU A 185 5.60 -24.90 11.70
CA LEU A 185 5.39 -24.81 10.24
C LEU A 185 5.80 -23.44 9.67
N GLN A 186 5.64 -22.37 10.46
CA GLN A 186 6.11 -21.04 10.13
C GLN A 186 7.65 -20.95 10.11
N GLY A 187 8.34 -21.66 11.02
CA GLY A 187 9.79 -21.80 11.02
C GLY A 187 10.29 -22.51 9.76
N THR A 188 9.64 -23.61 9.38
CA THR A 188 9.92 -24.34 8.13
C THR A 188 9.73 -23.44 6.90
N ALA A 189 8.66 -22.64 6.85
CA ALA A 189 8.46 -21.63 5.81
C ALA A 189 9.60 -20.60 5.77
N LYS A 190 10.03 -20.05 6.91
CA LYS A 190 11.17 -19.11 6.96
C LYS A 190 12.47 -19.76 6.49
N ARG A 191 12.69 -21.04 6.83
CA ARG A 191 13.84 -21.82 6.38
C ARG A 191 13.82 -22.02 4.86
N THR A 192 12.66 -22.31 4.27
CA THR A 192 12.54 -22.41 2.80
C THR A 192 12.92 -21.10 2.12
N LEU A 193 12.45 -19.96 2.63
CA LEU A 193 12.79 -18.65 2.08
C LEU A 193 14.29 -18.38 2.18
N ALA A 194 14.90 -18.66 3.34
CA ALA A 194 16.34 -18.51 3.55
C ALA A 194 17.17 -19.40 2.61
N ALA A 195 16.69 -20.60 2.29
CA ALA A 195 17.36 -21.51 1.35
C ALA A 195 17.30 -21.01 -0.10
N LEU A 196 16.22 -20.34 -0.50
CA LEU A 196 16.05 -19.82 -1.87
C LEU A 196 16.77 -18.48 -2.09
N SER A 197 16.86 -17.64 -1.05
CA SER A 197 17.40 -16.30 -1.17
C SER A 197 18.81 -16.19 -0.58
N ALA A 198 19.83 -16.07 -1.44
CA ALA A 198 21.16 -15.61 -1.02
C ALA A 198 21.19 -14.12 -0.61
N ARG A 199 20.11 -13.38 -0.87
CA ARG A 199 19.95 -11.96 -0.56
C ARG A 199 19.07 -11.78 0.67
N THR A 200 19.38 -10.79 1.50
CA THR A 200 18.62 -10.41 2.69
C THR A 200 17.20 -9.97 2.33
N LEU A 201 16.25 -10.92 2.31
CA LEU A 201 14.83 -10.60 2.31
C LEU A 201 14.51 -9.92 3.64
N THR A 202 14.03 -8.67 3.59
CA THR A 202 13.56 -7.98 4.80
C THR A 202 12.36 -8.74 5.38
N PRO A 203 12.18 -8.73 6.71
CA PRO A 203 11.18 -9.57 7.37
C PRO A 203 9.76 -9.13 6.96
N LEU A 204 9.20 -9.83 5.97
CA LEU A 204 7.81 -9.69 5.58
C LEU A 204 6.92 -10.24 6.71
N THR A 205 5.80 -9.57 6.97
CA THR A 205 4.77 -10.04 7.88
C THR A 205 4.26 -11.41 7.40
N VAL A 206 4.74 -12.49 8.01
CA VAL A 206 4.27 -13.85 7.70
C VAL A 206 2.88 -14.01 8.31
N ARG A 207 1.86 -13.86 7.46
CA ARG A 207 0.48 -14.20 7.83
C ARG A 207 0.29 -15.71 7.79
N ARG A 208 -0.32 -16.29 8.83
CA ARG A 208 -0.83 -17.66 8.75
C ARG A 208 -2.07 -17.63 7.87
N ILE A 209 -1.97 -18.26 6.71
CA ILE A 209 -3.11 -18.48 5.82
C ILE A 209 -3.28 -19.99 5.79
N SER A 210 -4.47 -20.48 6.11
CA SER A 210 -4.84 -21.87 5.86
C SER A 210 -5.02 -22.03 4.35
N VAL A 211 -3.94 -22.30 3.63
CA VAL A 211 -3.99 -22.72 2.23
C VAL A 211 -4.50 -24.17 2.19
N PRO A 212 -5.37 -24.54 1.24
CA PRO A 212 -5.86 -25.92 1.13
C PRO A 212 -4.69 -26.91 1.03
N LEU A 213 -4.78 -27.99 1.79
CA LEU A 213 -3.83 -29.10 1.74
C LEU A 213 -3.95 -29.76 0.37
N HIS A 214 -2.90 -29.68 -0.44
CA HIS A 214 -2.81 -30.44 -1.68
C HIS A 214 -2.31 -31.84 -1.36
N HIS A 215 -3.07 -32.86 -1.75
CA HIS A 215 -2.70 -34.26 -1.59
C HIS A 215 -2.38 -34.88 -2.96
N PRO A 216 -1.12 -34.83 -3.42
CA PRO A 216 -0.75 -35.61 -4.59
C PRO A 216 -0.67 -37.07 -4.17
N ALA A 217 -1.61 -37.90 -4.64
CA ALA A 217 -1.46 -39.34 -4.56
C ALA A 217 -0.36 -39.75 -5.56
N LEU A 218 0.79 -40.20 -5.07
CA LEU A 218 1.76 -40.89 -5.91
C LEU A 218 1.08 -42.16 -6.42
N SER A 219 0.70 -42.19 -7.70
CA SER A 219 0.27 -43.43 -8.33
C SER A 219 1.46 -44.40 -8.25
N LYS A 220 1.25 -45.56 -7.63
CA LYS A 220 2.27 -46.61 -7.57
C LYS A 220 2.64 -46.96 -9.01
N VAL A 221 3.90 -46.72 -9.39
CA VAL A 221 4.48 -47.38 -10.56
C VAL A 221 4.37 -48.88 -10.28
N PRO A 222 3.63 -49.67 -11.09
CA PRO A 222 3.54 -51.10 -10.87
C PRO A 222 4.94 -51.69 -11.07
N GLY A 223 5.48 -52.30 -10.02
CA GLY A 223 6.71 -53.06 -10.08
C GLY A 223 6.56 -54.20 -11.06
N THR A 224 7.50 -54.31 -11.98
CA THR A 224 7.74 -55.51 -12.79
C THR A 224 8.39 -56.55 -11.88
N ASP A 225 7.65 -57.61 -11.56
CA ASP A 225 8.22 -58.92 -11.20
C ASP A 225 8.82 -59.59 -12.46
#